data_AF-A0A1B1BDP0-F1
#
_entry.id   AF-A0A1B1BDP0-F1
#
_cell.length_a   1.000
_cell.length_b   1.000
_cell.length_c   1.000
_cell.angle_alpha   90.00
_cell.angle_beta   90.00
_cell.angle_gamma   90.00
#
_symmetry.space_group_name_H-M   'P 1'
#
loop_
_entity.id
_entity.type
_entity.pdbx_description
1 polymer ?
#
loop_
_entity_poly.entity_id
_entity_poly.type
_entity_poly.pdbx_seq_one_letter_code
_entity_poly.pdbx_strand_id
1 'polypeptide(L)' 'MRGLTSIRQGDLALLTGLSQPYLSMLESGQRRLTNIDKIVTLLGGMDVPTVLTRPMLRPPSRATSPGT' A
#
# COMPACT_ATOMS: atom_id res chain seq x y z
N MET A 1 -6.75 5.93 -9.69
CA MET A 1 -5.92 6.78 -8.82
C MET A 1 -5.39 8.06 -9.49
N ARG A 2 -5.61 8.27 -10.80
CA ARG A 2 -5.01 9.35 -11.62
C ARG A 2 -5.24 10.82 -11.22
N GLY A 3 -5.97 11.10 -10.13
CA GLY A 3 -6.25 12.47 -9.67
C GLY A 3 -5.87 12.77 -8.22
N LEU A 4 -5.41 11.78 -7.45
CA LEU A 4 -5.13 11.95 -6.01
C LEU A 4 -3.64 12.03 -5.68
N THR A 5 -2.79 11.64 -6.64
CA THR A 5 -1.33 11.58 -6.45
C THR A 5 -0.67 12.07 -7.74
N SER A 6 0.30 12.98 -7.65
CA SER A 6 1.04 13.50 -8.82
C SER A 6 1.92 12.43 -9.52
N ILE A 7 1.95 11.21 -8.98
CA ILE A 7 2.84 10.12 -9.38
C ILE A 7 2.26 9.33 -10.56
N ARG A 8 3.09 9.04 -11.56
CA ARG A 8 2.69 8.21 -12.70
C ARG A 8 2.61 6.75 -12.29
N GLN A 9 1.68 6.01 -12.90
CA GLN A 9 1.49 4.58 -12.61
C GLN A 9 2.75 3.73 -12.85
N GLY A 10 3.61 4.13 -13.81
CA GLY A 10 4.90 3.47 -14.05
C GLY A 10 5.87 3.64 -12.89
N ASP A 11 5.88 4.81 -12.25
CA ASP A 11 6.72 5.08 -11.08
C ASP A 11 6.21 4.30 -9.86
N LEU A 12 4.89 4.18 -9.71
CA LEU A 12 4.28 3.30 -8.69
C LEU A 12 4.65 1.83 -8.89
N ALA A 13 4.73 1.36 -10.13
CA ALA A 13 5.13 -0.01 -10.42
C ALA A 13 6.56 -0.29 -9.93
N LEU A 14 7.48 0.65 -10.16
CA LEU A 14 8.86 0.58 -9.69
C LEU A 14 8.95 0.67 -8.16
N LEU A 15 8.21 1.59 -7.54
CA LEU A 15 8.22 1.80 -6.08
C LEU A 15 7.62 0.63 -5.30
N THR A 16 6.58 0.00 -5.83
CA THR A 16 5.82 -1.05 -5.11
C THR A 16 6.19 -2.46 -5.51
N GLY A 17 6.96 -2.63 -6.59
CA GLY A 17 7.22 -3.94 -7.21
C GLY A 17 5.96 -4.59 -7.77
N LEU A 18 4.88 -3.83 -7.96
CA LEU A 18 3.64 -4.29 -8.56
C LEU A 18 3.71 -4.10 -10.08
N SER A 19 3.21 -5.08 -10.83
CA SER A 19 3.16 -4.94 -12.30
C SER A 19 2.13 -3.89 -12.72
N GLN A 20 2.38 -3.21 -13.83
CA GLN A 20 1.45 -2.23 -14.41
C GLN A 20 0.04 -2.81 -14.67
N PRO A 21 -0.13 -4.04 -15.20
CA PRO A 21 -1.46 -4.65 -15.33
C PRO A 21 -2.14 -4.86 -13.98
N TYR A 22 -1.38 -5.23 -12.94
CA TYR A 22 -1.92 -5.40 -11.61
C TYR A 22 -2.38 -4.08 -11.00
N LEU A 23 -1.57 -3.02 -11.13
CA LEU A 23 -1.98 -1.66 -10.73
C LEU A 23 -3.24 -1.21 -11.48
N SER A 24 -3.35 -1.49 -12.78
CA SER A 24 -4.55 -1.18 -13.57
C SER A 24 -5.80 -1.88 -13.02
N MET A 25 -5.70 -3.17 -12.68
CA MET A 25 -6.81 -3.91 -12.05
C MET A 25 -7.15 -3.43 -10.64
N LEU A 26 -6.15 -2.95 -9.89
CA LEU A 26 -6.40 -2.32 -8.58
C LEU A 26 -7.16 -1.01 -8.75
N GLU A 27 -6.77 -0.17 -9.70
CA GLU A 27 -7.40 1.12 -9.96
C GLU A 27 -8.82 1.01 -10.52
N SER A 28 -9.11 -0.04 -11.29
CA SER A 28 -10.45 -0.34 -11.82
C SER A 28 -11.35 -1.07 -10.82
N GLY A 29 -10.83 -1.42 -9.64
CA GLY A 29 -11.57 -2.18 -8.63
C GLY A 29 -11.79 -3.65 -8.95
N GLN A 30 -11.24 -4.15 -10.07
CA GLN A 30 -11.33 -5.57 -10.44
C GLN A 30 -10.50 -6.48 -9.53
N ARG A 31 -9.49 -5.92 -8.86
CA ARG A 31 -8.69 -6.65 -7.87
C ARG A 31 -8.49 -5.81 -6.61
N ARG A 32 -8.48 -6.48 -5.45
CA ARG A 32 -8.10 -5.87 -4.17
C ARG A 32 -6.65 -6.17 -3.84
N LEU A 33 -5.94 -5.18 -3.32
CA LEU A 33 -4.64 -5.38 -2.69
C LEU A 33 -4.90 -5.79 -1.23
N THR A 34 -4.58 -7.04 -0.90
CA THR A 34 -4.86 -7.63 0.43
C THR A 34 -3.60 -7.90 1.25
N ASN A 35 -2.42 -7.82 0.62
CA ASN A 35 -1.14 -7.98 1.32
C ASN A 35 -0.77 -6.66 2.01
N ILE A 36 -0.71 -6.66 3.33
CA ILE A 36 -0.49 -5.45 4.13
C ILE A 36 0.84 -4.78 3.83
N ASP A 37 1.93 -5.53 3.64
CA ASP A 37 3.25 -4.95 3.34
C ASP A 37 3.21 -4.18 2.01
N LYS A 38 2.54 -4.74 1.00
CA LYS A 38 2.35 -4.07 -0.29
C LYS A 38 1.42 -2.87 -0.19
N ILE A 39 0.43 -2.90 0.71
CA ILE A 39 -0.43 -1.74 1.00
C ILE A 39 0.39 -0.62 1.64
N VAL A 40 1.24 -0.93 2.63
CA VAL A 40 2.15 0.04 3.26
C VAL A 40 3.06 0.67 2.20
N THR A 41 3.73 -0.14 1.38
CA THR A 41 4.64 0.35 0.33
C THR A 41 3.91 1.21 -0.69
N LEU A 42 2.70 0.83 -1.10
CA LEU A 42 1.88 1.62 -2.02
C LEU A 42 1.47 2.96 -1.40
N LEU A 43 1.00 2.97 -0.16
CA LEU A 43 0.59 4.19 0.54
C LEU A 43 1.77 5.12 0.82
N GLY A 44 2.93 4.57 1.19
CA GLY A 44 4.18 5.33 1.36
C GLY A 44 4.69 5.88 0.03
N GLY A 45 4.61 5.11 -1.05
CA GLY A 45 4.98 5.56 -2.39
C GLY A 45 4.07 6.67 -2.93
N MET A 46 2.83 6.77 -2.44
CA MET A 46 1.87 7.84 -2.78
C MET A 46 1.97 9.08 -1.87
N ASP A 47 2.95 9.12 -0.97
CA ASP A 47 3.10 10.16 0.06
C ASP A 47 1.82 10.38 0.89
N VAL A 48 1.05 9.31 1.13
CA VAL A 48 -0.20 9.42 1.89
C VAL A 48 0.14 9.66 3.36
N PRO A 49 -0.41 10.72 3.98
CA PRO A 49 -0.19 11.01 5.38
C PRO A 49 -0.52 9.81 6.26
N THR A 50 0.43 9.39 7.08
CA THR A 50 0.28 8.23 7.96
C THR A 50 -0.91 8.35 8.92
N VAL A 51 -1.34 9.57 9.24
CA VAL A 51 -2.55 9.84 10.03
C VAL A 51 -3.82 9.24 9.42
N LEU A 52 -3.91 9.15 8.09
CA LEU A 52 -5.04 8.55 7.36
C LEU A 52 -4.94 7.03 7.27
N THR A 53 -3.75 6.47 7.49
CA THR A 53 -3.48 5.03 7.36
C THR A 53 -3.34 4.32 8.72
N ARG A 54 -3.29 5.09 9.82
CA ARG A 54 -3.12 4.61 11.21
C ARG A 54 -4.07 3.49 11.66
N PRO A 55 -5.38 3.48 11.32
CA PRO A 55 -6.24 2.37 11.71
C PRO A 55 -5.93 1.07 10.95
N MET A 56 -5.41 1.19 9.72
CA MET A 56 -5.22 0.05 8.80
C MET A 56 -3.80 -0.52 8.79
N LEU A 57 -2.79 0.29 9.09
CA LEU A 57 -1.37 -0.08 9.03
C LEU A 57 -0.75 -0.31 10.41
N ARG A 58 -1.55 -0.49 11.46
CA ARG A 58 -0.98 -0.85 12.76
C ARG A 58 -0.19 -2.15 12.54
N PRO A 59 1.14 -2.16 12.72
CA PRO A 59 1.88 -3.41 12.71
C PRO A 59 1.17 -4.33 13.70
N PRO A 60 0.99 -5.64 13.42
CA PRO A 60 0.58 -6.53 14.47
C PRO A 60 1.54 -6.26 15.61
N SER A 61 1.02 -5.70 16.72
CA SER A 61 1.80 -5.47 17.92
C SER A 61 2.44 -6.81 18.16
N ARG A 62 3.75 -6.90 17.95
CA ARG A 62 4.49 -8.13 18.19
C ARG A 62 4.21 -8.37 19.66
N ALA A 63 3.26 -9.26 19.94
CA ALA A 63 2.94 -9.65 21.29
C ALA A 63 4.26 -10.27 21.73
N THR A 64 5.04 -9.47 22.46
CA THR A 64 6.20 -9.95 23.18
C THR A 64 5.59 -10.96 24.12
N SER A 65 5.55 -12.22 23.71
CA SER A 65 5.26 -13.31 24.63
C SER A 65 6.26 -13.14 25.76
N PRO A 66 5.82 -12.87 27.00
CA PRO A 66 6.68 -13.01 28.15
C PRO A 66 6.83 -14.52 28.33
N GLY A 67 7.84 -15.09 27.68
CA GLY A 67 8.16 -16.50 27.74
C GLY A 67 9.27 -16.74 28.75
N THR A 68 8.85 -17.05 29.98
CA THR A 68 9.55 -17.80 31.07
C THR A 68 10.87 -17.27 31.60
#